data_AF-W4PXX3-F1
#
_entry.id   AF-W4PXX3-F1
#
_cell.length_a   1.000
_cell.length_b   1.000
_cell.length_c   1.000
_cell.angle_alpha   90.00
_cell.angle_beta   90.00
_cell.angle_gamma   90.00
#
_symmetry.space_group_name_H-M   'P 1'
#
loop_
_entity.id
_entity.type
_entity.pdbx_description
1 polymer ?
#
loop_
_entity_poly.entity_id
_entity_poly.type
_entity_poly.pdbx_seq_one_letter_code
_entity_poly.pdbx_strand_id
1 'polypeptide(L)'
;MESEEYIEDCIYRAQHVIDRALTELMEVKMIRENDPTEYAFVQKELGEIQDEVDKLVDEGRHHERLKDTQKRLNEVREIMIRGI
;
A
#
# COMPACT_ATOMS: atom_id res chain seq x y z
N MET A 1 -11.32 14.33 -17.48
CA MET A 1 -11.73 13.01 -16.97
C MET A 1 -10.45 12.22 -16.81
N GLU A 2 -9.92 12.09 -15.60
CA GLU A 2 -9.02 10.95 -15.35
C GLU A 2 -9.88 9.70 -15.55
N SER A 3 -9.51 8.90 -16.56
CA SER A 3 -10.23 7.73 -17.05
C SER A 3 -10.25 6.64 -16.00
N GLU A 4 -11.22 5.72 -16.07
CA GLU A 4 -11.23 4.48 -15.26
C GLU A 4 -9.89 3.74 -15.31
N GLU A 5 -9.15 3.88 -16.41
CA GLU A 5 -7.77 3.43 -16.59
C GLU A 5 -6.80 3.96 -15.53
N TYR A 6 -6.93 5.22 -15.08
CA TYR A 6 -6.11 5.78 -14.01
C TYR A 6 -6.43 5.13 -12.66
N ILE A 7 -7.70 4.82 -12.41
CA ILE A 7 -8.13 4.13 -11.18
C ILE A 7 -7.59 2.70 -11.18
N GLU A 8 -7.68 1.99 -12.31
CA GLU A 8 -7.15 0.64 -12.45
C GLU A 8 -5.63 0.60 -12.34
N ASP A 9 -4.91 1.57 -12.93
CA ASP A 9 -3.46 1.71 -12.77
C ASP A 9 -3.07 1.96 -11.31
N CYS A 10 -3.78 2.85 -10.61
CA CYS A 10 -3.57 3.11 -9.19
C CYS A 10 -3.81 1.84 -8.36
N ILE A 11 -4.90 1.11 -8.61
CA ILE A 11 -5.18 -0.17 -7.94
C ILE A 11 -4.06 -1.18 -8.22
N TYR A 12 -3.58 -1.28 -9.45
CA TYR A 12 -2.50 -2.18 -9.83
C TYR A 12 -1.19 -1.84 -9.10
N ARG A 13 -0.80 -0.55 -9.09
CA ARG A 13 0.37 -0.06 -8.35
C ARG A 13 0.25 -0.34 -6.85
N ALA A 14 -0.91 -0.07 -6.26
CA ALA A 14 -1.18 -0.35 -4.86
C ALA A 14 -1.07 -1.84 -4.51
N GLN A 15 -1.59 -2.72 -5.37
CA GLN A 15 -1.43 -4.17 -5.18
C GLN A 15 0.03 -4.60 -5.24
N HIS A 16 0.80 -4.06 -6.19
CA HIS A 16 2.23 -4.36 -6.28
C HIS A 16 3.00 -3.92 -5.03
N VAL A 17 2.72 -2.72 -4.50
CA VAL A 17 3.34 -2.23 -3.26
C VAL A 17 2.91 -3.06 -2.06
N ILE A 18 1.63 -3.45 -1.97
CA ILE A 18 1.12 -4.37 -0.94
C ILE A 18 1.87 -5.71 -0.99
N ASP A 19 2.00 -6.31 -2.17
CA ASP A 19 2.61 -7.63 -2.31
C ASP A 19 4.11 -7.59 -1.99
N ARG A 20 4.80 -6.51 -2.38
CA ARG A 20 6.18 -6.26 -1.96
C ARG A 20 6.26 -6.09 -0.45
N ALA A 21 5.44 -5.23 0.14
CA ALA A 21 5.40 -5.05 1.59
C ALA A 21 5.09 -6.34 2.35
N LEU A 22 4.18 -7.18 1.85
CA LEU A 22 3.85 -8.48 2.42
C LEU A 22 5.00 -9.48 2.31
N THR A 23 5.76 -9.46 1.21
CA THR A 23 6.96 -10.28 1.02
C THR A 23 8.03 -9.90 2.03
N GLU A 24 8.30 -8.60 2.13
CA GLU A 24 9.21 -8.03 3.12
C GLU A 24 8.70 -8.27 4.56
N LEU A 25 7.38 -8.32 4.73
CA LEU A 25 6.72 -8.63 6.00
C LEU A 25 6.89 -10.10 6.43
N MET A 26 6.81 -11.04 5.50
CA MET A 26 7.13 -12.44 5.79
C MET A 26 8.60 -12.60 6.24
N GLU A 27 9.44 -11.66 5.84
CA GLU A 27 10.81 -11.53 6.27
C GLU A 27 11.01 -10.51 7.43
N VAL A 28 9.95 -9.98 8.07
CA VAL A 28 10.00 -8.86 9.06
C VAL A 28 10.98 -9.06 10.19
N LYS A 29 11.17 -10.29 10.67
CA LYS A 29 12.17 -10.57 11.70
C LYS A 29 13.60 -10.46 11.17
N MET A 30 13.81 -10.68 9.87
CA MET A 30 15.09 -10.43 9.22
C MET A 30 15.24 -8.97 8.78
N ILE A 31 14.26 -8.32 8.17
CA ILE A 31 14.50 -7.05 7.46
C ILE A 31 14.59 -5.84 8.40
N ARG A 32 13.78 -5.74 9.46
CA ARG A 32 13.89 -4.61 10.40
C ARG A 32 15.26 -4.55 11.09
N GLU A 33 15.90 -5.70 11.28
CA GLU A 33 17.22 -5.82 11.93
C GLU A 33 18.39 -5.93 10.93
N ASN A 34 18.18 -6.54 9.76
CA ASN A 34 19.23 -6.76 8.75
C ASN A 34 19.26 -5.70 7.63
N ASP A 35 18.13 -5.08 7.29
CA ASP A 35 18.05 -4.02 6.26
C ASP A 35 17.00 -2.92 6.60
N PRO A 36 17.34 -2.01 7.53
CA PRO A 36 16.45 -0.91 7.91
C PRO A 36 16.20 0.10 6.77
N THR A 37 17.02 0.10 5.72
CA THR A 37 16.86 1.02 4.58
C THR A 37 15.71 0.55 3.69
N GLU A 38 15.69 -0.74 3.36
CA GLU A 38 14.64 -1.33 2.54
C GLU A 38 13.29 -1.23 3.26
N TYR A 39 13.26 -1.50 4.57
CA TYR A 39 12.05 -1.33 5.38
C TYR A 39 11.51 0.11 5.35
N ALA A 40 12.39 1.12 5.48
CA ALA A 40 11.99 2.53 5.41
C ALA A 40 11.49 2.93 4.02
N PHE A 41 12.08 2.37 2.96
CA PHE A 41 11.67 2.60 1.59
C PHE A 41 10.25 2.06 1.34
N VAL A 42 9.98 0.82 1.74
CA VAL A 42 8.66 0.19 1.61
C VAL A 42 7.60 0.93 2.42
N GLN A 43 7.93 1.38 3.64
CA GLN A 43 7.01 2.22 4.43
C GLN A 43 6.66 3.53 3.72
N LYS A 44 7.64 4.15 3.04
CA LYS A 44 7.42 5.37 2.28
C LYS A 44 6.53 5.11 1.07
N GLU A 45 6.79 4.08 0.28
CA GLU A 45 5.97 3.71 -0.88
C GLU A 45 4.52 3.41 -0.47
N LEU A 46 4.32 2.69 0.63
CA LEU A 46 2.98 2.45 1.19
C LEU A 46 2.28 3.74 1.59
N GLY A 47 2.99 4.71 2.17
CA GLY A 47 2.42 6.01 2.52
C GLY A 47 1.98 6.80 1.29
N GLU A 48 2.85 6.90 0.28
CA GLU A 48 2.56 7.63 -0.95
C GLU A 48 1.37 7.05 -1.70
N ILE A 49 1.28 5.72 -1.81
CA ILE A 49 0.16 5.07 -2.52
C ILE A 49 -1.13 5.10 -1.70
N GLN A 50 -1.05 5.07 -0.37
CA GLN A 50 -2.21 5.27 0.51
C GLN A 50 -2.79 6.67 0.32
N ASP A 51 -1.95 7.71 0.31
CA ASP A 51 -2.41 9.08 0.09
C ASP A 51 -3.08 9.26 -1.29
N GLU A 52 -2.54 8.60 -2.33
CA GLU A 52 -3.13 8.59 -3.67
C GLU A 52 -4.50 7.87 -3.71
N VAL A 53 -4.60 6.71 -3.06
CA VAL A 53 -5.86 5.94 -2.95
C VAL A 53 -6.90 6.70 -2.14
N ASP A 54 -6.53 7.28 -1.00
CA ASP A 54 -7.42 8.04 -0.13
C ASP A 54 -8.00 9.24 -0.86
N LYS A 55 -7.16 9.97 -1.61
CA LYS A 55 -7.61 11.08 -2.46
C LYS A 55 -8.63 10.63 -3.50
N LEU A 56 -8.39 9.49 -4.18
CA LEU A 56 -9.32 8.95 -5.17
C LEU A 56 -10.66 8.50 -4.55
N VAL A 57 -10.63 7.98 -3.32
CA VAL A 57 -11.84 7.63 -2.56
C VAL A 57 -12.62 8.89 -2.16
N ASP A 58 -11.92 9.91 -1.66
CA ASP A 58 -12.50 11.20 -1.22
C ASP A 58 -13.10 12.01 -2.37
N GLU A 59 -12.56 11.87 -3.59
CA GLU A 59 -13.15 12.42 -4.81
C GLU A 59 -14.47 11.76 -5.22
N GLY A 60 -15.01 10.85 -4.40
CA GLY A 60 -16.32 10.23 -4.60
C GLY A 60 -16.30 9.15 -5.68
N ARG A 61 -15.11 8.63 -6.04
CA ARG A 61 -14.98 7.53 -6.99
C ARG A 61 -15.32 6.24 -6.27
N HIS A 62 -16.62 5.92 -6.26
CA HIS A 62 -17.16 4.70 -5.69
C HIS A 62 -16.80 3.48 -6.54
N HIS A 63 -15.52 3.13 -6.54
CA HIS A 63 -15.02 1.89 -7.11
C HIS A 63 -14.79 0.90 -5.97
N GLU A 64 -15.56 -0.19 -5.94
CA GLU A 64 -15.51 -1.19 -4.87
C GLU A 64 -14.09 -1.72 -4.65
N ARG A 65 -13.37 -2.00 -5.74
CA ARG A 65 -11.96 -2.42 -5.69
C ARG A 65 -11.03 -1.37 -5.10
N LEU A 66 -11.33 -0.08 -5.22
CA LEU A 66 -10.50 0.99 -4.65
C LEU A 66 -10.65 1.02 -3.12
N LYS A 67 -11.87 0.81 -2.60
CA LYS A 67 -12.11 0.68 -1.16
C LYS A 67 -11.45 -0.57 -0.58
N ASP A 68 -11.49 -1.68 -1.30
CA ASP A 68 -10.80 -2.90 -0.89
C ASP A 68 -9.28 -2.69 -0.85
N THR A 69 -8.72 -2.02 -1.86
CA THR A 69 -7.31 -1.63 -1.88
C THR A 69 -6.96 -0.71 -0.70
N GLN A 70 -7.77 0.31 -0.43
CA GLN A 70 -7.60 1.22 0.71
C GLN A 70 -7.56 0.45 2.04
N LYS A 71 -8.47 -0.51 2.21
CA LYS A 71 -8.52 -1.35 3.41
C LYS A 71 -7.26 -2.22 3.53
N ARG A 72 -6.84 -2.87 2.45
CA ARG A 72 -5.62 -3.71 2.45
C ARG A 72 -4.35 -2.90 2.75
N LEU A 73 -4.22 -1.70 2.18
CA LEU A 73 -3.08 -0.81 2.47
C LEU A 73 -3.01 -0.46 3.97
N ASN A 74 -4.15 -0.12 4.57
CA ASN A 74 -4.23 0.15 6.00
C ASN A 74 -3.85 -1.07 6.86
N GLU A 75 -4.35 -2.26 6.51
CA GLU A 75 -4.02 -3.50 7.21
C GLU A 75 -2.51 -3.80 7.16
N VAL A 76 -1.91 -3.74 5.97
CA VAL A 76 -0.47 -3.98 5.77
C VAL A 76 0.37 -2.97 6.54
N ARG A 77 0.00 -1.69 6.51
CA ARG A 77 0.67 -0.64 7.26
C ARG A 77 0.59 -0.86 8.76
N GLU A 78 -0.57 -1.26 9.29
CA GLU A 78 -0.71 -1.63 10.70
C GLU A 78 0.19 -2.81 11.07
N ILE A 79 0.25 -3.84 10.24
CA ILE A 79 1.12 -5.01 10.45
C ILE A 79 2.58 -4.59 10.47
N MET A 80 3.02 -3.75 9.52
CA MET A 80 4.40 -3.23 9.48
C MET A 80 4.75 -2.45 10.75
N ILE A 81 3.86 -1.57 11.22
CA ILE A 81 4.09 -0.76 12.43
C ILE A 81 4.13 -1.65 13.69
N ARG A 82 3.23 -2.65 13.78
CA ARG A 82 3.13 -3.53 14.95
C ARG A 82 4.21 -4.62 14.97
N GLY A 83 4.74 -5.02 13.81
CA GLY A 83 5.84 -5.98 13.67
C GLY A 83 5.55 -7.38 14.22
N ILE A 84 4.33 -7.88 14.04
CA ILE A 84 3.84 -9.17 14.58
C ILE A 84 4.38 -10.34 13.74
#